data_AF-A0A4S1ZHR9-F1
#
_entry.id   AF-A0A4S1ZHR9-F1
#
_cell.length_a   1.000
_cell.length_b   1.000
_cell.length_c   1.000
_cell.angle_alpha   90.00
_cell.angle_beta   90.00
_cell.angle_gamma   90.00
#
_symmetry.space_group_name_H-M   'P 1'
#
loop_
_entity.id
_entity.type
_entity.pdbx_description
1 polymer ?
#
loop_
_entity_poly.entity_id
_entity_poly.type
_entity_poly.pdbx_seq_one_letter_code
_entity_poly.pdbx_strand_id
1 'polypeptide(L)'
;MMHEEYNNGGVNYVRIDKKKARIKFNTGNTIYLIQDMMRLNNAWQSPCPINIEESSEKDFDKPVNAFRYYNCDSERGHGVKYFIKEVDL
;
A
#
# COMPACT_ATOMS: atom_id res chain seq x y z
N MET A 1 6.43 -6.63 -12.74
CA MET A 1 5.30 -6.13 -11.93
C MET A 1 4.10 -5.94 -12.85
N MET A 2 2.90 -6.36 -12.44
CA MET A 2 1.67 -6.05 -13.17
C MET A 2 1.36 -4.56 -12.97
N HIS A 3 1.18 -3.83 -14.06
CA HIS A 3 0.82 -2.42 -14.01
C HIS A 3 -0.68 -2.32 -13.70
N GLU A 4 -1.01 -1.73 -12.56
CA GLU A 4 -2.38 -1.47 -12.12
C GLU A 4 -2.49 0.01 -11.82
N GLU A 5 -3.41 0.68 -12.50
CA GLU A 5 -3.77 2.07 -12.25
C GLU A 5 -5.23 2.10 -11.78
N TYR A 6 -5.53 3.04 -10.89
CA TYR A 6 -6.85 3.14 -10.29
C TYR A 6 -7.25 4.59 -10.08
N ASN A 7 -8.47 4.95 -10.48
CA ASN A 7 -9.07 6.26 -10.21
C ASN A 7 -10.11 6.14 -9.09
N ASN A 8 -9.93 6.90 -8.01
CA ASN A 8 -10.91 7.06 -6.95
C ASN A 8 -11.35 8.52 -6.85
N GLY A 9 -12.56 8.84 -7.31
CA GLY A 9 -13.12 10.19 -7.13
C GLY A 9 -12.22 11.32 -7.65
N GLY A 10 -11.48 11.09 -8.74
CA GLY A 10 -10.55 12.06 -9.32
C GLY A 10 -9.08 11.92 -8.88
N VAL A 11 -8.77 11.05 -7.92
CA VAL A 11 -7.38 10.74 -7.53
C VAL A 11 -6.92 9.45 -8.20
N ASN A 12 -5.85 9.55 -8.99
CA ASN A 12 -5.20 8.38 -9.60
C ASN A 12 -4.18 7.75 -8.64
N TYR A 13 -4.16 6.43 -8.60
CA TYR A 13 -3.24 5.60 -7.84
C TYR A 13 -2.54 4.63 -8.76
N VAL A 14 -1.22 4.48 -8.59
CA VAL A 14 -0.39 3.60 -9.41
C VAL A 14 0.23 2.53 -8.54
N ARG A 15 0.17 1.28 -8.99
CA ARG A 15 0.85 0.16 -8.33
C ARG A 15 2.36 0.27 -8.53
N ILE A 16 3.11 0.13 -7.45
CA ILE A 16 4.58 0.21 -7.43
C ILE A 16 5.21 -0.98 -6.70
N ASP A 17 6.45 -1.30 -7.05
CA ASP A 17 7.24 -2.36 -6.40
C ASP A 17 7.58 -2.02 -4.96
N LYS A 18 7.78 -3.04 -4.11
CA LYS A 18 8.19 -2.86 -2.71
C LYS A 18 9.42 -1.94 -2.57
N LYS A 19 10.39 -2.06 -3.49
CA LYS A 19 11.60 -1.22 -3.50
C LYS A 19 11.26 0.26 -3.73
N LYS A 20 10.41 0.57 -4.73
CA LYS A 20 9.95 1.94 -5.00
C LYS A 20 9.11 2.48 -3.85
N ALA A 21 8.20 1.66 -3.31
CA ALA A 21 7.38 2.02 -2.15
C ALA A 21 8.22 2.41 -0.95
N ARG A 22 9.27 1.64 -0.64
CA ARG A 22 10.22 1.96 0.45
C ARG A 22 10.92 3.30 0.22
N ILE A 23 11.42 3.56 -0.99
CA ILE A 23 12.07 4.83 -1.33
C ILE A 23 11.08 5.98 -1.12
N LYS A 24 9.86 5.85 -1.65
CA LYS A 24 8.84 6.90 -1.56
C LYS A 24 8.37 7.14 -0.13
N PHE A 25 8.20 6.09 0.66
CA PHE A 25 7.93 6.17 2.10
C PHE A 25 9.04 6.97 2.82
N ASN A 26 10.31 6.64 2.55
CA ASN A 26 11.45 7.32 3.18
C ASN A 26 11.55 8.80 2.78
N THR A 27 11.05 9.18 1.61
CA THR A 27 10.95 10.59 1.18
C THR A 27 9.74 11.33 1.77
N GLY A 28 8.92 10.68 2.59
CA GLY A 28 7.75 11.30 3.24
C GLY A 28 6.42 11.08 2.51
N ASN A 29 6.39 10.29 1.44
CA ASN A 29 5.14 10.01 0.72
C ASN A 29 4.32 8.93 1.42
N THR A 30 2.99 9.04 1.30
CA THR A 30 2.06 8.03 1.81
C THR A 30 1.96 6.85 0.85
N ILE A 31 2.17 5.64 1.37
CA ILE A 31 1.98 4.39 0.63
C ILE A 31 0.68 3.74 1.08
N TYR A 32 -0.09 3.25 0.13
CA TYR A 32 -1.35 2.55 0.38
C TYR A 32 -1.14 1.04 0.20
N LEU A 33 -1.38 0.30 1.28
CA LEU A 33 -1.26 -1.15 1.32
C LEU A 33 -2.61 -1.81 1.06
N ILE A 34 -2.59 -2.87 0.25
CA ILE A 34 -3.73 -3.76 0.07
C ILE A 34 -3.25 -5.19 -0.17
N GLN A 35 -4.05 -6.18 0.21
CA GLN A 35 -3.72 -7.58 -0.02
C GLN A 35 -3.68 -7.92 -1.51
N ASP A 36 -2.89 -8.93 -1.87
CA ASP A 36 -2.60 -9.28 -3.26
C ASP A 36 -3.77 -9.89 -4.04
N MET A 37 -4.70 -10.57 -3.37
CA MET A 37 -5.93 -11.05 -4.01
C MET A 37 -7.03 -9.98 -4.10
N MET A 38 -6.76 -8.76 -3.63
CA MET A 38 -7.73 -7.66 -3.66
C MET A 38 -7.41 -6.62 -4.74
N ARG A 39 -8.48 -5.93 -5.17
CA ARG A 39 -8.41 -4.72 -6.00
C ARG A 39 -8.44 -3.49 -5.09
N LEU A 40 -7.76 -2.43 -5.50
CA LEU A 40 -7.68 -1.19 -4.70
C LEU A 40 -9.07 -0.62 -4.40
N ASN A 41 -9.99 -0.67 -5.36
CA ASN A 41 -11.42 -0.50 -5.12
C ASN A 41 -12.08 -1.85 -4.91
N ASN A 42 -12.53 -2.07 -3.70
CA ASN A 42 -13.37 -3.20 -3.36
C ASN A 42 -14.32 -2.78 -2.23
N ALA A 43 -15.44 -3.49 -2.10
CA ALA A 43 -16.46 -3.18 -1.10
C ALA A 43 -16.11 -3.67 0.32
N TRP A 44 -15.01 -4.41 0.49
CA TRP A 44 -14.71 -5.18 1.71
C TRP A 44 -13.63 -4.54 2.57
N GLN A 45 -12.71 -3.79 1.97
CA GLN A 45 -11.55 -3.22 2.64
C GLN A 45 -11.05 -1.98 1.91
N SER A 46 -10.98 -0.89 2.67
CA SER A 46 -10.26 0.31 2.27
C SER A 46 -8.74 0.06 2.30
N PRO A 47 -7.96 0.65 1.39
CA PRO A 47 -6.50 0.58 1.43
C PRO A 47 -5.96 1.17 2.74
N CYS A 48 -4.93 0.54 3.31
CA CYS A 48 -4.32 0.99 4.55
C CYS A 48 -3.20 2.01 4.24
N PRO A 49 -3.35 3.29 4.59
CA PRO A 49 -2.28 4.27 4.39
C PRO A 49 -1.17 4.06 5.43
N ILE A 50 0.08 4.16 4.98
CA ILE A 50 1.26 4.22 5.84
C ILE A 50 2.12 5.41 5.40
N ASN A 51 2.68 6.14 6.36
CA ASN A 51 3.62 7.23 6.12
C ASN A 51 4.71 7.21 7.20
N ILE A 52 5.79 7.96 6.94
CA ILE A 52 6.95 7.97 7.84
C ILE A 52 6.67 8.65 9.18
N GLU A 53 5.73 9.61 9.23
CA GLU A 53 5.40 10.37 10.44
C GLU A 53 4.58 9.54 11.44
N GLU A 54 3.69 8.66 10.95
CA GLU A 54 2.90 7.73 11.76
C GLU A 54 3.67 6.44 12.11
N SER A 55 4.81 6.19 11.44
CA SER A 55 5.69 5.07 11.78
C SER A 55 6.56 5.43 12.97
N SER A 56 6.26 4.84 14.13
CA SER A 56 6.99 5.07 15.39
C SER A 56 8.49 4.83 15.30
N GLU A 57 8.94 3.97 14.40
CA GLU A 57 10.35 3.64 14.18
C GLU A 57 10.90 4.19 12.86
N LYS A 58 10.10 4.98 12.12
CA LYS A 58 10.43 5.44 10.76
C LYS A 58 10.86 4.31 9.82
N ASP A 59 10.37 3.11 10.09
CA ASP A 59 10.65 1.89 9.35
C ASP A 59 9.45 1.56 8.46
N PHE A 60 9.72 1.32 7.18
CA PHE A 60 8.75 0.88 6.19
C PHE A 60 8.36 -0.59 6.39
N ASP A 61 9.31 -1.46 6.73
CA ASP A 61 9.07 -2.90 6.79
C ASP A 61 8.17 -3.29 7.97
N LYS A 62 8.25 -2.55 9.08
CA LYS A 62 7.44 -2.82 10.27
C LYS A 62 5.92 -2.76 10.03
N PRO A 63 5.33 -1.65 9.54
CA PRO A 63 3.90 -1.59 9.24
C PRO A 63 3.50 -2.54 8.09
N VAL A 64 4.39 -2.77 7.11
CA VAL A 64 4.13 -3.74 6.01
C VAL A 64 4.06 -5.18 6.54
N ASN A 65 4.98 -5.57 7.42
CA ASN A 65 4.95 -6.89 8.05
C ASN A 65 3.74 -7.03 8.97
N ALA A 66 3.41 -5.97 9.72
CA ALA A 66 2.23 -5.99 10.57
C ALA A 66 0.95 -6.20 9.73
N PHE A 67 0.80 -5.45 8.64
CA PHE A 67 -0.31 -5.61 7.69
C PHE A 67 -0.36 -7.00 7.06
N ARG A 68 0.81 -7.60 6.77
CA ARG A 68 0.92 -8.92 6.14
C ARG A 68 0.55 -10.08 7.08
N TYR A 69 0.99 -10.05 8.32
CA TYR A 69 0.90 -11.19 9.25
C TYR A 69 -0.26 -11.09 10.23
N TYR A 70 -0.79 -9.89 10.47
CA TYR A 70 -1.91 -9.68 11.40
C TYR A 70 -3.22 -9.32 10.68
N ASN A 71 -3.34 -9.57 9.37
CA ASN A 71 -4.68 -9.57 8.77
C ASN A 71 -5.42 -10.83 9.29
N CYS A 72 -6.55 -10.65 9.98
CA CYS A 72 -7.33 -11.79 10.50
C CYS A 72 -8.12 -12.51 9.39
N ASP A 73 -7.61 -12.55 8.16
CA ASP A 73 -8.31 -13.03 6.99
C ASP A 73 -7.36 -13.78 6.04
N SER A 74 -7.50 -15.11 6.02
CA SER A 74 -6.72 -15.99 5.15
C SER A 74 -7.20 -16.02 3.70
N GLU A 75 -8.40 -15.51 3.39
CA GLU A 75 -9.00 -15.56 2.05
C GLU A 75 -8.51 -14.42 1.13
N ARG A 76 -7.87 -13.40 1.71
CA ARG A 76 -7.39 -12.20 0.98
C ARG A 76 -5.97 -12.31 0.43
N GLY A 77 -5.29 -13.43 0.70
CA GLY A 77 -3.91 -13.69 0.30
C GLY A 77 -2.86 -13.16 1.29
N HIS A 78 -1.61 -13.62 1.11
CA HIS A 78 -0.48 -13.30 2.00
C HIS A 78 0.49 -12.26 1.41
N GLY A 79 0.23 -11.79 0.20
CA GLY A 79 1.02 -10.76 -0.46
C GLY A 79 0.50 -9.36 -0.14
N VAL A 80 1.37 -8.37 -0.28
CA VAL A 80 1.00 -6.95 -0.15
C VAL A 80 1.29 -6.27 -1.48
N LYS A 81 0.26 -5.61 -2.02
CA LYS A 81 0.39 -4.64 -3.11
C LYS A 81 0.60 -3.24 -2.52
N TYR A 82 1.40 -2.45 -3.20
CA TYR A 82 1.74 -1.09 -2.80
C TYR A 82 1.23 -0.14 -3.88
N PHE A 83 0.50 0.88 -3.45
CA PHE A 83 0.00 1.93 -4.30
C PHE A 83 0.45 3.28 -3.76
N ILE A 84 0.62 4.23 -4.67
CA ILE A 84 0.90 5.63 -4.37
C ILE A 84 -0.01 6.48 -5.24
N LYS A 85 -0.33 7.70 -4.82
CA LYS A 85 -1.02 8.62 -5.72
C LYS A 85 -0.10 8.95 -6.89
N GLU A 86 -0.66 9.01 -8.10
CA GLU A 86 0.10 9.29 -9.32
C GLU A 86 0.90 10.62 -9.22
N VAL A 87 0.32 11.62 -8.55
CA VAL A 87 0.95 12.93 -8.30
C VAL A 87 2.22 12.85 -7.43
N ASP A 88 2.38 11.78 -6.65
CA ASP A 88 3.49 11.57 -5.72
C ASP A 88 4.52 10.54 -6.27
N LEU A 89 4.31 10.02 -7.50
CA LEU A 89 5.13 8.98 -8.14
C LEU A 89 6.57 9.41 -8.44
#